data_AF-A0A520B8Q4-F1
#
_entry.id   AF-A0A520B8Q4-F1
#
_cell.length_a   1.000
_cell.length_b   1.000
_cell.length_c   1.000
_cell.angle_alpha   90.00
_cell.angle_beta   90.00
_cell.angle_gamma   90.00
#
_symmetry.space_group_name_H-M   'P 1'
#
loop_
_entity.id
_entity.type
_entity.pdbx_description
1 polymer ?
#
loop_
_entity_poly.entity_id
_entity_poly.type
_entity_poly.pdbx_seq_one_letter_code
_entity_poly.pdbx_strand_id
1 'polypeptide(L)'
;MRISAAALELDFTEPSITAAKAVADTIARNGSLQRDTLLWVMEQAYGGSSADGRWSLRDAYDMLEIAEVMYLAKADLPSTPGDCLAALTELVAGLPTHTVRSEEQIDLQQFSTPAPIAYLAALAGRIAATDLVLEPSAGTGLLAAFAHRAGARLVLNEIDPARAEMLAAAFPGVAVMRHDGELIHDLLEPTIRPTAVLINPPFSRSIGRHADPLAAFRHLRAALMRLGTGGRCAAILPDRVDTSSRAWAKATEGCTLTLHLELPANAYAKHGTSQTVKIMVLEKGTGTPAELIRCATLADALAAIAAKAALPVSAPVPRTASLLARPSGRSSLLGGLASKPRLSAPPAKAARSQTATPIDYTVFAEPLPTGEAVGVYLPYRPSRIAIGCASAHPTALVESIAMGSITAPRPTYVPTLPRAVVDAKTLSDAQ
;
A
#
# COMPACT_ATOMS: atom_id res chain seq x y z
N MET A 1 24.08 2.18 -15.03
CA MET A 1 23.77 0.74 -14.96
C MET A 1 24.60 0.16 -13.83
N ARG A 2 24.10 0.24 -12.59
CA ARG A 2 24.70 -0.44 -11.43
C ARG A 2 23.74 -1.58 -11.11
N ILE A 3 24.27 -2.79 -11.13
CA ILE A 3 23.56 -4.01 -10.76
C ILE A 3 23.31 -3.87 -9.26
N SER A 4 22.08 -3.47 -8.91
CA SER A 4 21.51 -3.75 -7.59
C SER A 4 21.56 -5.27 -7.42
N ALA A 5 21.89 -5.75 -6.22
CA ALA A 5 21.75 -7.16 -5.90
C ALA A 5 20.27 -7.51 -6.10
N ALA A 6 19.94 -8.08 -7.26
CA ALA A 6 18.63 -8.62 -7.52
C ALA A 6 18.34 -9.58 -6.37
N ALA A 7 17.18 -9.45 -5.74
CA ALA A 7 16.58 -10.62 -5.10
C ALA A 7 16.69 -11.75 -6.14
N LEU A 8 17.19 -12.91 -5.74
CA LEU A 8 17.14 -14.05 -6.65
C LEU A 8 15.68 -14.19 -7.04
N GLU A 9 15.36 -13.99 -8.32
CA GLU A 9 14.04 -14.34 -8.86
C GLU A 9 13.95 -15.85 -8.75
N LEU A 10 13.52 -16.33 -7.58
CA LEU A 10 13.34 -17.73 -7.30
C LEU A 10 12.06 -18.13 -8.01
N ASP A 11 12.20 -18.93 -9.08
CA ASP A 11 11.07 -19.63 -9.66
C ASP A 11 10.31 -20.33 -8.53
N PHE A 12 8.98 -20.16 -8.48
CA PHE A 12 8.18 -20.80 -7.42
C PHE A 12 7.88 -22.27 -7.73
N THR A 13 8.95 -23.00 -7.99
CA THR A 13 9.00 -24.45 -8.25
C THR A 13 9.77 -25.14 -7.13
N GLU A 14 10.32 -26.33 -7.34
CA GLU A 14 11.19 -26.96 -6.34
C GLU A 14 12.53 -26.18 -6.28
N PRO A 15 13.05 -25.84 -5.08
CA PRO A 15 12.61 -26.30 -3.76
C PRO A 15 11.62 -25.36 -3.03
N SER A 16 11.31 -24.19 -3.60
CA SER A 16 10.45 -23.13 -3.04
C SER A 16 9.08 -23.66 -2.59
N ILE A 17 8.39 -24.41 -3.44
CA ILE A 17 7.04 -24.91 -3.15
C ILE A 17 7.04 -25.95 -2.02
N THR A 18 8.09 -26.76 -1.90
CA THR A 18 8.25 -27.72 -0.81
C THR A 18 8.51 -27.01 0.51
N ALA A 19 9.34 -25.97 0.51
CA ALA A 19 9.55 -25.13 1.69
C ALA A 19 8.24 -24.48 2.16
N ALA A 20 7.46 -23.89 1.23
CA ALA A 20 6.16 -23.28 1.55
C ALA A 20 5.21 -24.26 2.24
N LYS A 21 5.08 -25.47 1.69
CA LYS A 21 4.24 -26.53 2.25
C LYS A 21 4.72 -26.96 3.64
N ALA A 22 6.02 -27.15 3.83
CA ALA A 22 6.59 -27.53 5.12
C ALA A 22 6.37 -26.45 6.20
N VAL A 23 6.47 -25.17 5.83
CA VAL A 23 6.14 -24.05 6.73
C VAL A 23 4.64 -24.06 7.05
N ALA A 24 3.78 -24.21 6.04
CA ALA A 24 2.32 -24.25 6.23
C ALA A 24 1.90 -25.41 7.14
N ASP A 25 2.49 -26.60 6.98
CA ASP A 25 2.23 -27.77 7.83
C ASP A 25 2.73 -27.57 9.27
N THR A 26 3.78 -26.77 9.45
CA THR A 26 4.28 -26.40 10.79
C THR A 26 3.33 -25.42 11.48
N ILE A 27 2.85 -24.41 10.75
CA ILE A 27 1.81 -23.49 11.24
C ILE A 27 0.54 -24.28 11.59
N ALA A 28 0.10 -25.20 10.73
CA ALA A 28 -1.10 -25.99 10.96
C ALA A 28 -1.03 -26.87 12.23
N ARG A 29 0.15 -27.43 12.53
CA ARG A 29 0.36 -28.27 13.72
C ARG A 29 0.47 -27.47 15.02
N ASN A 30 1.13 -26.31 14.97
CA ASN A 30 1.55 -25.60 16.18
C ASN A 30 0.79 -24.29 16.44
N GLY A 31 0.00 -23.81 15.48
CA GLY A 31 -0.61 -22.47 15.52
C GLY A 31 0.41 -21.32 15.53
N SER A 32 1.69 -21.61 15.31
CA SER A 32 2.80 -20.66 15.44
C SER A 32 4.02 -21.13 14.65
N LEU A 33 4.96 -20.22 14.39
CA LEU A 33 6.24 -20.52 13.76
C LEU A 33 7.34 -19.64 14.36
N GLN A 34 8.43 -20.26 14.80
CA GLN A 34 9.60 -19.51 15.27
C GLN A 34 10.50 -19.13 14.09
N ARG A 35 11.19 -17.99 14.19
CA ARG A 35 12.10 -17.51 13.15
C ARG A 35 13.17 -18.56 12.82
N ASP A 36 13.76 -19.19 13.82
CA ASP A 36 14.82 -20.20 13.61
C ASP A 36 14.29 -21.42 12.84
N THR A 37 13.03 -21.81 13.07
CA THR A 37 12.38 -22.88 12.30
C THR A 37 12.18 -22.47 10.85
N LEU A 38 11.73 -21.24 10.59
CA LEU A 38 11.59 -20.71 9.23
C LEU A 38 12.93 -20.73 8.48
N LEU A 39 14.00 -20.23 9.12
CA LEU A 39 15.33 -20.22 8.52
C LEU A 39 15.85 -21.65 8.30
N TRP A 40 15.65 -22.55 9.25
CA TRP A 40 16.04 -23.95 9.10
C TRP A 40 15.33 -24.63 7.92
N VAL A 41 14.02 -24.41 7.74
CA VAL A 41 13.29 -24.96 6.57
C VAL A 41 13.87 -24.44 5.27
N MET A 42 14.19 -23.14 5.18
CA MET A 42 14.85 -22.56 4.01
C MET A 42 16.23 -23.18 3.78
N GLU A 43 17.03 -23.37 4.82
CA GLU A 43 18.36 -24.01 4.69
C GLU A 43 18.28 -25.43 4.16
N GLN A 44 17.32 -26.22 4.64
CA GLN A 44 17.11 -27.59 4.16
C GLN A 44 16.64 -27.61 2.69
N ALA A 45 15.76 -26.69 2.32
CA ALA A 45 15.22 -26.61 0.96
C ALA A 45 16.28 -26.18 -0.07
N TYR A 46 17.09 -25.17 0.25
CA TYR A 46 18.06 -24.58 -0.68
C TYR A 46 19.51 -25.12 -0.51
N GLY A 47 19.72 -26.01 0.46
CA GLY A 47 21.00 -26.69 0.71
C GLY A 47 22.13 -25.77 1.17
N GLY A 48 21.79 -24.67 1.86
CA GLY A 48 22.73 -23.67 2.36
C GLY A 48 22.02 -22.51 3.08
N SER A 49 22.78 -21.71 3.81
CA SER A 49 22.29 -20.56 4.56
C SER A 49 22.08 -19.33 3.66
N SER A 50 21.37 -18.34 4.18
CA SER A 50 21.26 -17.04 3.50
C SER A 50 22.62 -16.33 3.32
N ALA A 51 23.62 -16.65 4.16
CA ALA A 51 24.98 -16.12 4.03
C ALA A 51 25.73 -16.69 2.82
N ASP A 52 25.29 -17.84 2.30
CA ASP A 52 25.85 -18.46 1.09
C ASP A 52 25.28 -17.83 -0.20
N GLY A 53 24.39 -16.84 -0.07
CA GLY A 53 23.79 -16.12 -1.20
C GLY A 53 22.82 -16.95 -2.04
N ARG A 54 22.35 -18.10 -1.53
CA ARG A 54 21.40 -18.99 -2.24
C ARG A 54 19.95 -18.53 -2.16
N TRP A 55 19.63 -17.80 -1.10
CA TRP A 55 18.34 -17.18 -0.81
C TRP A 55 18.58 -16.05 0.19
N SER A 56 17.64 -15.13 0.30
CA SER A 56 17.71 -13.96 1.18
C SER A 56 16.73 -14.08 2.34
N LEU A 57 16.97 -13.34 3.43
CA LEU A 57 15.98 -13.26 4.53
C LEU A 57 14.61 -12.74 4.05
N ARG A 58 14.57 -12.00 2.94
CA ARG A 58 13.34 -11.56 2.31
C ARG A 58 12.57 -12.73 1.71
N ASP A 59 13.26 -13.62 0.99
CA ASP A 59 12.67 -14.82 0.40
C ASP A 59 12.02 -15.71 1.48
N ALA A 60 12.63 -15.78 2.67
CA ALA A 60 12.04 -16.49 3.81
C ALA A 60 10.74 -15.85 4.31
N TYR A 61 10.61 -14.52 4.26
CA TYR A 61 9.38 -13.84 4.64
C TYR A 61 8.29 -13.95 3.56
N ASP A 62 8.65 -13.87 2.28
CA ASP A 62 7.70 -14.17 1.20
C ASP A 62 7.24 -15.64 1.28
N MET A 63 8.15 -16.56 1.66
CA MET A 63 7.83 -17.96 1.95
C MET A 63 6.85 -18.11 3.11
N LEU A 64 7.02 -17.32 4.18
CA LEU A 64 6.10 -17.29 5.30
C LEU A 64 4.70 -16.81 4.87
N GLU A 65 4.63 -15.73 4.09
CA GLU A 65 3.36 -15.17 3.62
C GLU A 65 2.60 -16.18 2.74
N ILE A 66 3.27 -16.82 1.79
CA ILE A 66 2.62 -17.81 0.93
C ILE A 66 2.22 -19.07 1.71
N ALA A 67 3.02 -19.49 2.70
CA ALA A 67 2.68 -20.58 3.59
C ALA A 67 1.45 -20.25 4.45
N GLU A 68 1.30 -19.00 4.90
CA GLU A 68 0.10 -18.53 5.59
C GLU A 68 -1.13 -18.61 4.68
N VAL A 69 -1.03 -18.20 3.42
CA VAL A 69 -2.12 -18.37 2.43
C VAL A 69 -2.49 -19.84 2.24
N MET A 70 -1.50 -20.72 2.07
CA MET A 70 -1.71 -22.17 1.89
C MET A 70 -2.36 -22.80 3.13
N TYR A 71 -1.96 -22.38 4.34
CA TYR A 71 -2.58 -22.79 5.59
C TYR A 71 -4.03 -22.30 5.65
N LEU A 72 -4.26 -21.00 5.47
CA LEU A 72 -5.58 -20.38 5.54
C LEU A 72 -6.55 -20.97 4.51
N ALA A 73 -6.08 -21.40 3.34
CA ALA A 73 -6.93 -22.06 2.35
C ALA A 73 -7.55 -23.38 2.87
N LYS A 74 -6.87 -24.08 3.79
CA LYS A 74 -7.27 -25.41 4.29
C LYS A 74 -7.74 -25.39 5.75
N ALA A 75 -7.41 -24.35 6.51
CA ALA A 75 -7.72 -24.25 7.92
C ALA A 75 -9.22 -24.34 8.19
N ASP A 76 -9.59 -25.08 9.24
CA ASP A 76 -10.92 -25.02 9.83
C ASP A 76 -10.98 -23.79 10.76
N LEU A 77 -11.49 -22.69 10.23
CA LEU A 77 -11.58 -21.42 10.97
C LEU A 77 -12.95 -21.33 11.65
N PRO A 78 -13.05 -20.72 12.85
CA PRO A 78 -14.33 -20.51 13.50
C PRO A 78 -15.36 -19.81 12.59
N SER A 79 -16.61 -20.25 12.65
CA SER A 79 -17.69 -19.65 11.84
C SER A 79 -18.16 -18.30 12.39
N THR A 80 -18.05 -18.09 13.71
CA THR A 80 -18.42 -16.84 14.37
C THR A 80 -17.39 -15.77 14.03
N PRO A 81 -17.79 -14.58 13.54
CA PRO A 81 -16.81 -13.57 13.12
C PRO A 81 -15.85 -13.10 14.22
N GLY A 82 -16.33 -12.99 15.46
CA GLY A 82 -15.49 -12.61 16.61
C GLY A 82 -14.42 -13.65 16.92
N ASP A 83 -14.83 -14.92 17.03
CA ASP A 83 -13.92 -16.03 17.31
C ASP A 83 -12.90 -16.23 16.18
N CYS A 84 -13.33 -16.07 14.93
CA CYS A 84 -12.44 -16.15 13.77
C CYS A 84 -11.40 -15.04 13.80
N LEU A 85 -11.82 -13.79 14.07
CA LEU A 85 -10.89 -12.67 14.20
C LEU A 85 -9.88 -12.88 15.34
N ALA A 86 -10.32 -13.43 16.47
CA ALA A 86 -9.45 -13.76 17.59
C ALA A 86 -8.42 -14.83 17.19
N ALA A 87 -8.86 -15.93 16.59
CA ALA A 87 -7.98 -17.01 16.11
C ALA A 87 -6.93 -16.52 15.09
N LEU A 88 -7.34 -15.66 14.13
CA LEU A 88 -6.40 -15.06 13.18
C LEU A 88 -5.42 -14.09 13.85
N THR A 89 -5.86 -13.38 14.89
CA THR A 89 -4.99 -12.47 15.65
C THR A 89 -3.94 -13.25 16.43
N GLU A 90 -4.33 -14.37 17.06
CA GLU A 90 -3.42 -15.28 17.75
C GLU A 90 -2.42 -15.93 16.79
N LEU A 91 -2.89 -16.39 15.62
CA LEU A 91 -2.04 -16.91 14.55
C LEU A 91 -0.94 -15.91 14.20
N VAL A 92 -1.29 -14.69 13.79
CA VAL A 92 -0.32 -13.66 13.37
C VAL A 92 0.59 -13.25 14.53
N ALA A 93 0.10 -13.25 15.78
CA ALA A 93 0.93 -13.01 16.95
C ALA A 93 2.02 -14.09 17.13
N GLY A 94 1.71 -15.34 16.77
CA GLY A 94 2.61 -16.50 16.81
C GLY A 94 3.56 -16.63 15.61
N LEU A 95 3.49 -15.75 14.61
CA LEU A 95 4.39 -15.75 13.44
C LEU A 95 5.62 -14.83 13.65
N PRO A 96 6.73 -15.10 12.94
CA PRO A 96 7.90 -14.23 12.95
C PRO A 96 7.58 -12.81 12.46
N THR A 97 8.10 -11.80 13.16
CA THR A 97 8.02 -10.41 12.68
C THR A 97 8.94 -10.23 11.47
N HIS A 98 8.48 -9.48 10.46
CA HIS A 98 9.27 -9.09 9.30
C HIS A 98 10.28 -8.01 9.72
N THR A 99 11.50 -8.42 10.09
CA THR A 99 12.55 -7.53 10.63
C THR A 99 13.53 -7.03 9.57
N VAL A 100 13.51 -7.61 8.37
CA VAL A 100 14.36 -7.21 7.24
C VAL A 100 13.48 -6.61 6.15
N ARG A 101 13.89 -5.45 5.63
CA ARG A 101 13.26 -4.78 4.49
C ARG A 101 14.32 -4.62 3.41
N SER A 102 14.07 -5.14 2.21
CA SER A 102 14.94 -4.86 1.06
C SER A 102 14.68 -3.44 0.55
N GLU A 103 15.66 -2.84 -0.13
CA GLU A 103 15.47 -1.55 -0.82
C GLU A 103 14.29 -1.64 -1.80
N GLU A 104 14.19 -2.74 -2.54
CA GLU A 104 13.09 -3.02 -3.45
C GLU A 104 11.72 -3.11 -2.76
N GLN A 105 11.62 -3.77 -1.59
CA GLN A 105 10.38 -3.82 -0.83
C GLN A 105 9.96 -2.43 -0.31
N ILE A 106 10.93 -1.62 0.10
CA ILE A 106 10.68 -0.22 0.50
C ILE A 106 10.25 0.61 -0.71
N ASP A 107 10.91 0.40 -1.86
CA ASP A 107 10.67 1.14 -3.09
C ASP A 107 9.36 0.78 -3.79
N LEU A 108 8.94 -0.49 -3.73
CA LEU A 108 7.68 -0.98 -4.28
C LEU A 108 6.53 -0.98 -3.26
N GLN A 109 6.83 -0.73 -1.98
CA GLN A 109 5.87 -0.75 -0.86
C GLN A 109 5.06 -2.05 -0.75
N GLN A 110 5.74 -3.17 -0.99
CA GLN A 110 5.16 -4.51 -0.91
C GLN A 110 5.04 -4.97 0.56
N PHE A 111 4.13 -4.37 1.30
CA PHE A 111 3.74 -4.85 2.62
C PHE A 111 2.43 -5.62 2.51
N SER A 112 2.48 -6.92 2.80
CA SER A 112 1.28 -7.75 2.78
C SER A 112 0.30 -7.34 3.87
N THR A 113 -0.99 -7.53 3.57
CA THR A 113 -2.07 -7.28 4.53
C THR A 113 -2.14 -8.43 5.53
N PRO A 114 -1.98 -8.18 6.85
CA PRO A 114 -2.13 -9.21 7.88
C PRO A 114 -3.50 -9.90 7.80
N ALA A 115 -3.53 -11.21 8.03
CA ALA A 115 -4.76 -12.01 7.92
C ALA A 115 -5.97 -11.45 8.70
N PRO A 116 -5.85 -10.93 9.94
CA PRO A 116 -6.97 -10.28 10.63
C PRO A 116 -7.56 -9.09 9.87
N ILE A 117 -6.73 -8.29 9.21
CA ILE A 117 -7.17 -7.11 8.46
C ILE A 117 -7.77 -7.53 7.12
N ALA A 118 -7.16 -8.52 6.47
CA ALA A 118 -7.71 -9.13 5.25
C ALA A 118 -9.11 -9.72 5.49
N TYR A 119 -9.31 -10.40 6.62
CA TYR A 119 -10.60 -10.92 7.04
C TYR A 119 -11.63 -9.80 7.26
N LEU A 120 -11.25 -8.74 7.99
CA LEU A 120 -12.12 -7.57 8.18
C LEU A 120 -12.47 -6.90 6.85
N ALA A 121 -11.54 -6.79 5.91
CA ALA A 121 -11.79 -6.23 4.59
C ALA A 121 -12.79 -7.09 3.78
N ALA A 122 -12.69 -8.42 3.85
CA ALA A 122 -13.65 -9.33 3.22
C ALA A 122 -15.05 -9.21 3.84
N LEU A 123 -15.15 -9.11 5.17
CA LEU A 123 -16.43 -8.87 5.87
C LEU A 123 -17.02 -7.50 5.52
N ALA A 124 -16.20 -6.44 5.55
CA ALA A 124 -16.61 -5.08 5.18
C ALA A 124 -17.09 -5.00 3.73
N GLY A 125 -16.39 -5.70 2.83
CA GLY A 125 -16.76 -5.86 1.43
C GLY A 125 -17.99 -6.74 1.21
N ARG A 126 -18.52 -7.40 2.26
CA ARG A 126 -19.67 -8.33 2.18
C ARG A 126 -19.44 -9.39 1.10
N ILE A 127 -18.25 -9.98 1.05
CA ILE A 127 -17.90 -10.95 0.01
C ILE A 127 -18.74 -12.22 0.17
N ALA A 128 -19.26 -12.73 -0.94
CA ALA A 128 -20.11 -13.91 -1.01
C ALA A 128 -19.73 -14.79 -2.22
N ALA A 129 -20.18 -16.05 -2.21
CA ALA A 129 -19.90 -17.01 -3.28
C ALA A 129 -20.41 -16.58 -4.66
N THR A 130 -21.39 -15.68 -4.72
CA THR A 130 -21.93 -15.14 -5.97
C THR A 130 -21.02 -14.09 -6.62
N ASP A 131 -19.95 -13.67 -5.94
CA ASP A 131 -19.10 -12.60 -6.42
C ASP A 131 -18.07 -13.03 -7.46
N LEU A 132 -17.73 -12.06 -8.32
CA LEU A 132 -16.44 -11.99 -8.98
C LEU A 132 -15.62 -10.90 -8.28
N VAL A 133 -14.58 -11.29 -7.56
CA VAL A 133 -13.74 -10.40 -6.76
C VAL A 133 -12.45 -10.11 -7.52
N LEU A 134 -12.15 -8.82 -7.73
CA LEU A 134 -10.87 -8.36 -8.24
C LEU A 134 -9.96 -7.95 -7.09
N GLU A 135 -8.75 -8.48 -7.07
CA GLU A 135 -7.64 -7.95 -6.27
C GLU A 135 -6.54 -7.45 -7.22
N PRO A 136 -6.42 -6.13 -7.43
CA PRO A 136 -5.56 -5.57 -8.48
C PRO A 136 -4.08 -5.43 -8.08
N SER A 137 -3.75 -5.70 -6.82
CA SER A 137 -2.41 -5.62 -6.24
C SER A 137 -2.26 -6.71 -5.19
N ALA A 138 -2.23 -7.96 -5.66
CA ALA A 138 -2.56 -9.12 -4.84
C ALA A 138 -1.44 -9.59 -3.91
N GLY A 139 -0.19 -9.19 -4.16
CA GLY A 139 0.96 -9.70 -3.44
C GLY A 139 0.98 -11.24 -3.51
N THR A 140 1.05 -11.87 -2.35
CA THR A 140 1.02 -13.34 -2.18
C THR A 140 -0.42 -13.87 -2.02
N GLY A 141 -1.41 -12.98 -1.90
CA GLY A 141 -2.84 -13.32 -1.91
C GLY A 141 -3.48 -13.50 -0.54
N LEU A 142 -2.91 -12.94 0.54
CA LEU A 142 -3.52 -12.97 1.88
C LEU A 142 -4.91 -12.30 1.91
N LEU A 143 -5.11 -11.25 1.12
CA LEU A 143 -6.41 -10.58 1.02
C LEU A 143 -7.40 -11.42 0.16
N ALA A 144 -6.96 -12.00 -0.96
CA ALA A 144 -7.72 -12.94 -1.77
C ALA A 144 -8.15 -14.20 -1.01
N ALA A 145 -7.36 -14.66 -0.04
CA ALA A 145 -7.62 -15.91 0.68
C ALA A 145 -9.03 -15.95 1.29
N PHE A 146 -9.51 -14.84 1.87
CA PHE A 146 -10.84 -14.78 2.48
C PHE A 146 -11.97 -14.68 1.44
N ALA A 147 -11.72 -14.06 0.29
CA ALA A 147 -12.66 -14.09 -0.83
C ALA A 147 -12.77 -15.50 -1.42
N HIS A 148 -11.65 -16.22 -1.54
CA HIS A 148 -11.62 -17.62 -1.97
C HIS A 148 -12.41 -18.52 -1.00
N ARG A 149 -12.16 -18.37 0.31
CA ARG A 149 -12.88 -19.12 1.36
C ARG A 149 -14.37 -18.84 1.39
N ALA A 150 -14.78 -17.63 1.03
CA ALA A 150 -16.21 -17.29 0.86
C ALA A 150 -16.84 -17.92 -0.40
N GLY A 151 -16.07 -18.67 -1.20
CA GLY A 151 -16.51 -19.33 -2.42
C GLY A 151 -16.59 -18.40 -3.63
N ALA A 152 -16.04 -17.18 -3.53
CA ALA A 152 -16.09 -16.22 -4.62
C ALA A 152 -15.14 -16.60 -5.77
N ARG A 153 -15.49 -16.21 -6.99
CA ARG A 153 -14.55 -16.28 -8.13
C ARG A 153 -13.57 -15.13 -8.05
N LEU A 154 -12.33 -15.38 -8.42
CA LEU A 154 -11.24 -14.42 -8.28
C LEU A 154 -10.70 -13.95 -9.63
N VAL A 155 -10.27 -12.68 -9.65
CA VAL A 155 -9.42 -12.08 -10.68
C VAL A 155 -8.24 -11.46 -9.93
N LEU A 156 -7.05 -11.99 -10.15
CA LEU A 156 -5.87 -11.64 -9.36
C LEU A 156 -4.84 -10.95 -10.24
N ASN A 157 -4.22 -9.88 -9.74
CA ASN A 157 -3.17 -9.19 -10.45
C ASN A 157 -1.99 -8.89 -9.51
N GLU A 158 -0.80 -9.33 -9.89
CA GLU A 158 0.45 -9.01 -9.20
C GLU A 158 1.52 -8.66 -10.22
N ILE A 159 2.17 -7.51 -10.05
CA ILE A 159 3.12 -7.00 -11.04
C ILE A 159 4.48 -7.70 -10.92
N ASP A 160 4.87 -8.03 -9.70
CA ASP A 160 6.12 -8.69 -9.39
C ASP A 160 6.10 -10.14 -9.94
N PRO A 161 7.07 -10.53 -10.79
CA PRO A 161 7.15 -11.88 -11.35
C PRO A 161 7.11 -13.00 -10.30
N ALA A 162 7.97 -12.91 -9.30
CA ALA A 162 8.15 -13.98 -8.32
C ALA A 162 6.90 -14.12 -7.44
N ARG A 163 6.33 -13.01 -6.98
CA ARG A 163 5.07 -13.03 -6.22
C ARG A 163 3.88 -13.47 -7.05
N ALA A 164 3.83 -13.14 -8.35
CA ALA A 164 2.79 -13.63 -9.24
C ALA A 164 2.84 -15.16 -9.40
N GLU A 165 4.03 -15.76 -9.44
CA GLU A 165 4.19 -17.22 -9.45
C GLU A 165 3.76 -17.86 -8.13
N MET A 166 4.16 -17.27 -7.00
CA MET A 166 3.67 -17.68 -5.67
C MET A 166 2.14 -17.66 -5.61
N LEU A 167 1.54 -16.54 -6.06
CA LEU A 167 0.10 -16.34 -6.09
C LEU A 167 -0.61 -17.38 -6.96
N ALA A 168 -0.07 -17.68 -8.15
CA ALA A 168 -0.61 -18.71 -9.03
C ALA A 168 -0.58 -20.11 -8.38
N ALA A 169 0.46 -20.42 -7.61
CA ALA A 169 0.55 -21.67 -6.87
C ALA A 169 -0.39 -21.75 -5.66
N ALA A 170 -0.66 -20.63 -4.97
CA ALA A 170 -1.64 -20.58 -3.89
C ALA A 170 -3.09 -20.73 -4.36
N PHE A 171 -3.41 -20.24 -5.56
CA PHE A 171 -4.77 -20.26 -6.11
C PHE A 171 -4.82 -21.05 -7.43
N PRO A 172 -4.66 -22.38 -7.38
CA PRO A 172 -4.64 -23.20 -8.59
C PRO A 172 -5.94 -23.06 -9.38
N GLY A 173 -5.82 -22.81 -10.68
CA GLY A 173 -6.96 -22.61 -11.57
C GLY A 173 -7.51 -21.19 -11.62
N VAL A 174 -6.93 -20.25 -10.87
CA VAL A 174 -7.23 -18.81 -10.98
C VAL A 174 -6.17 -18.15 -11.88
N ALA A 175 -6.62 -17.39 -12.89
CA ALA A 175 -5.70 -16.63 -13.73
C ALA A 175 -5.08 -15.48 -12.93
N VAL A 176 -3.75 -15.37 -12.97
CA VAL A 176 -2.99 -14.26 -12.40
C VAL A 176 -2.49 -13.37 -13.53
N MET A 177 -2.94 -12.12 -13.53
CA MET A 177 -2.47 -11.08 -14.44
C MET A 177 -1.26 -10.35 -13.85
N ARG A 178 -0.50 -9.67 -14.72
CA ARG A 178 0.73 -8.94 -14.35
C ARG A 178 0.73 -7.51 -14.89
N HIS A 179 -0.44 -6.89 -14.87
CA HIS A 179 -0.66 -5.53 -15.34
C HIS A 179 -0.23 -4.51 -14.28
N ASP A 180 0.14 -3.30 -14.72
CA ASP A 180 0.20 -2.15 -13.81
C ASP A 180 -1.21 -1.91 -13.23
N GLY A 181 -1.32 -1.95 -11.90
CA GLY A 181 -2.58 -1.76 -11.19
C GLY A 181 -3.23 -0.38 -11.43
N GLU A 182 -2.44 0.65 -11.80
CA GLU A 182 -2.99 1.94 -12.24
C GLU A 182 -3.76 1.87 -13.55
N LEU A 183 -3.44 0.87 -14.37
CA LEU A 183 -3.99 0.65 -15.70
C LEU A 183 -4.91 -0.57 -15.74
N ILE A 184 -5.28 -1.14 -14.58
CA ILE A 184 -6.09 -2.36 -14.51
C ILE A 184 -7.45 -2.21 -15.21
N HIS A 185 -8.01 -0.99 -15.23
CA HIS A 185 -9.21 -0.70 -16.00
C HIS A 185 -8.99 -0.80 -17.51
N ASP A 186 -7.82 -0.41 -18.01
CA ASP A 186 -7.56 -0.36 -19.44
C ASP A 186 -7.05 -1.70 -19.97
N LEU A 187 -6.33 -2.46 -19.12
CA LEU A 187 -5.64 -3.69 -19.50
C LEU A 187 -6.46 -4.98 -19.29
N LEU A 188 -7.40 -5.01 -18.33
CA LEU A 188 -8.25 -6.20 -18.15
C LEU A 188 -9.20 -6.41 -19.33
N GLU A 189 -9.47 -7.67 -19.67
CA GLU A 189 -10.44 -8.01 -20.73
C GLU A 189 -11.80 -7.33 -20.51
N PRO A 190 -12.43 -6.72 -21.53
CA PRO A 190 -13.68 -5.99 -21.38
C PRO A 190 -14.85 -6.81 -20.84
N THR A 191 -14.81 -8.13 -20.89
CA THR A 191 -15.82 -9.05 -20.34
C THR A 191 -15.71 -9.19 -18.82
N ILE A 192 -14.53 -8.95 -18.24
CA ILE A 192 -14.30 -9.02 -16.80
C ILE A 192 -14.93 -7.80 -16.13
N ARG A 193 -15.99 -8.03 -15.37
CA ARG A 193 -16.75 -7.02 -14.61
C ARG A 193 -16.93 -7.50 -13.16
N PRO A 194 -15.98 -7.17 -12.26
CA PRO A 194 -16.05 -7.58 -10.87
C PRO A 194 -17.28 -7.01 -10.18
N THR A 195 -17.90 -7.78 -9.29
CA THR A 195 -18.97 -7.32 -8.40
C THR A 195 -18.40 -6.80 -7.07
N ALA A 196 -17.19 -7.23 -6.72
CA ALA A 196 -16.45 -6.75 -5.58
C ALA A 196 -14.98 -6.45 -5.94
N VAL A 197 -14.38 -5.52 -5.22
CA VAL A 197 -12.94 -5.29 -5.21
C VAL A 197 -12.44 -5.36 -3.77
N LEU A 198 -11.35 -6.07 -3.55
CA LEU A 198 -10.52 -5.96 -2.35
C LEU A 198 -9.19 -5.36 -2.78
N ILE A 199 -8.74 -4.28 -2.14
CA ILE A 199 -7.51 -3.59 -2.58
C ILE A 199 -6.70 -3.04 -1.41
N ASN A 200 -5.40 -3.30 -1.43
CA ASN A 200 -4.39 -2.62 -0.62
C ASN A 200 -3.30 -2.10 -1.58
N PRO A 201 -3.47 -0.91 -2.18
CA PRO A 201 -2.57 -0.43 -3.21
C PRO A 201 -1.27 0.09 -2.60
N PRO A 202 -0.18 0.25 -3.39
CA PRO A 202 1.00 0.98 -2.93
C PRO A 202 0.61 2.43 -2.55
N PHE A 203 1.14 2.93 -1.43
CA PHE A 203 0.69 4.19 -0.82
C PHE A 203 1.36 5.43 -1.39
N SER A 204 2.61 5.37 -1.86
CA SER A 204 3.30 6.54 -2.42
C SER A 204 4.24 6.26 -3.59
N ARG A 205 3.98 5.22 -4.39
CA ARG A 205 4.87 4.80 -5.49
C ARG A 205 4.10 4.29 -6.69
N SER A 206 4.62 4.61 -7.88
CA SER A 206 4.08 4.22 -9.17
C SER A 206 5.21 3.90 -10.13
N ILE A 207 4.96 3.03 -11.10
CA ILE A 207 5.95 2.72 -12.14
C ILE A 207 6.35 4.01 -12.86
N GLY A 208 7.66 4.23 -12.98
CA GLY A 208 8.23 5.40 -13.65
C GLY A 208 8.09 6.73 -12.89
N ARG A 209 7.54 6.73 -11.66
CA ARG A 209 7.50 7.92 -10.79
C ARG A 209 8.07 7.61 -9.42
N HIS A 210 9.10 8.38 -9.03
CA HIS A 210 9.50 8.48 -7.62
C HIS A 210 8.36 9.12 -6.80
N ALA A 211 8.50 9.14 -5.47
CA ALA A 211 7.52 9.56 -4.45
C ALA A 211 6.23 10.19 -5.01
N ASP A 212 5.21 9.36 -5.18
CA ASP A 212 3.95 9.71 -5.81
C ASP A 212 2.79 9.58 -4.81
N PRO A 213 2.40 10.66 -4.13
CA PRO A 213 1.34 10.63 -3.12
C PRO A 213 -0.05 10.27 -3.69
N LEU A 214 -0.19 10.20 -5.01
CA LEU A 214 -1.44 9.88 -5.70
C LEU A 214 -1.48 8.44 -6.25
N ALA A 215 -0.44 7.63 -6.02
CA ALA A 215 -0.37 6.22 -6.41
C ALA A 215 -1.62 5.43 -5.98
N ALA A 216 -1.89 5.38 -4.68
CA ALA A 216 -3.06 4.69 -4.13
C ALA A 216 -4.37 5.15 -4.78
N PHE A 217 -4.50 6.44 -5.10
CA PHE A 217 -5.70 7.01 -5.72
C PHE A 217 -5.87 6.62 -7.19
N ARG A 218 -4.79 6.44 -7.95
CA ARG A 218 -4.88 5.96 -9.34
C ARG A 218 -5.22 4.47 -9.40
N HIS A 219 -4.59 3.65 -8.56
CA HIS A 219 -4.97 2.24 -8.40
C HIS A 219 -6.44 2.11 -7.98
N LEU A 220 -6.87 2.86 -6.96
CA LEU A 220 -8.27 2.87 -6.52
C LEU A 220 -9.21 3.30 -7.65
N ARG A 221 -8.90 4.38 -8.36
CA ARG A 221 -9.71 4.87 -9.48
C ARG A 221 -9.87 3.81 -10.57
N ALA A 222 -8.78 3.16 -10.96
CA ALA A 222 -8.80 2.13 -11.99
C ALA A 222 -9.66 0.93 -11.56
N ALA A 223 -9.53 0.47 -10.31
CA ALA A 223 -10.36 -0.59 -9.78
C ALA A 223 -11.86 -0.20 -9.72
N LEU A 224 -12.20 1.01 -9.26
CA LEU A 224 -13.58 1.51 -9.22
C LEU A 224 -14.19 1.72 -10.62
N MET A 225 -13.38 2.14 -11.60
CA MET A 225 -13.84 2.23 -13.00
C MET A 225 -14.21 0.85 -13.55
N ARG A 226 -13.43 -0.18 -13.22
CA ARG A 226 -13.66 -1.57 -13.63
C ARG A 226 -14.81 -2.26 -12.88
N LEU A 227 -15.08 -1.87 -11.64
CA LEU A 227 -16.17 -2.38 -10.79
C LEU A 227 -17.53 -2.27 -11.50
N GLY A 228 -18.35 -3.31 -11.44
CA GLY A 228 -19.71 -3.32 -12.00
C GLY A 228 -20.66 -2.38 -11.26
N THR A 229 -21.74 -1.96 -11.92
CA THR A 229 -22.81 -1.16 -11.29
C THR A 229 -23.39 -1.90 -10.09
N GLY A 230 -23.56 -1.21 -8.95
CA GLY A 230 -24.02 -1.83 -7.70
C GLY A 230 -22.93 -2.65 -6.98
N GLY A 231 -21.72 -2.74 -7.53
CA GLY A 231 -20.59 -3.36 -6.87
C GLY A 231 -20.03 -2.51 -5.73
N ARG A 232 -19.13 -3.12 -4.95
CA ARG A 232 -18.44 -2.46 -3.83
C ARG A 232 -16.95 -2.74 -3.81
N CYS A 233 -16.19 -1.82 -3.24
CA CYS A 233 -14.75 -1.92 -3.08
C CYS A 233 -14.40 -1.73 -1.61
N ALA A 234 -13.78 -2.73 -0.98
CA ALA A 234 -13.13 -2.56 0.32
C ALA A 234 -11.65 -2.22 0.07
N ALA A 235 -11.28 -0.97 0.38
CA ALA A 235 -9.95 -0.44 0.18
C ALA A 235 -9.24 -0.24 1.52
N ILE A 236 -8.00 -0.70 1.61
CA ILE A 236 -7.07 -0.43 2.70
C ILE A 236 -6.19 0.73 2.26
N LEU A 237 -6.23 1.85 2.98
CA LEU A 237 -5.53 3.09 2.62
C LEU A 237 -4.84 3.70 3.85
N PRO A 238 -3.79 4.52 3.70
CA PRO A 238 -3.10 5.09 4.85
C PRO A 238 -3.98 6.16 5.53
N ASP A 239 -3.77 6.35 6.84
CA ASP A 239 -4.47 7.33 7.66
C ASP A 239 -4.45 8.77 7.11
N ARG A 240 -3.35 9.16 6.47
CA ARG A 240 -3.15 10.48 5.83
C ARG A 240 -4.08 10.78 4.66
N VAL A 241 -4.90 9.82 4.19
CA VAL A 241 -5.90 10.07 3.16
C VAL A 241 -6.95 11.07 3.66
N ASP A 242 -6.99 12.23 3.00
CA ASP A 242 -7.98 13.28 3.19
C ASP A 242 -9.16 13.11 2.22
N THR A 243 -10.30 12.71 2.78
CA THR A 243 -11.55 12.48 2.04
C THR A 243 -12.26 13.77 1.59
N SER A 244 -11.78 14.94 2.00
CA SER A 244 -12.25 16.24 1.51
C SER A 244 -11.48 16.73 0.28
N SER A 245 -10.35 16.09 -0.04
CA SER A 245 -9.46 16.51 -1.12
C SER A 245 -10.08 16.32 -2.51
N ARG A 246 -9.69 17.18 -3.47
CA ARG A 246 -10.07 17.02 -4.88
C ARG A 246 -9.56 15.71 -5.47
N ALA A 247 -8.39 15.26 -5.02
CA ALA A 247 -7.79 14.01 -5.48
C ALA A 247 -8.61 12.80 -5.05
N TRP A 248 -9.11 12.78 -3.79
CA TRP A 248 -10.06 11.77 -3.32
C TRP A 248 -11.37 11.80 -4.10
N ALA A 249 -11.97 12.98 -4.27
CA ALA A 249 -13.21 13.15 -5.03
C ALA A 249 -13.06 12.66 -6.47
N LYS A 250 -11.88 12.87 -7.09
CA LYS A 250 -11.58 12.31 -8.40
C LYS A 250 -11.37 10.80 -8.33
N ALA A 251 -10.63 10.27 -7.37
CA ALA A 251 -10.39 8.83 -7.27
C ALA A 251 -11.68 8.02 -7.12
N THR A 252 -12.67 8.58 -6.42
CA THR A 252 -13.92 7.90 -6.02
C THR A 252 -15.15 8.31 -6.82
N GLU A 253 -15.00 9.06 -7.90
CA GLU A 253 -16.11 9.53 -8.75
C GLU A 253 -17.07 8.39 -9.13
N GLY A 254 -18.37 8.60 -8.89
CA GLY A 254 -19.42 7.60 -9.15
C GLY A 254 -19.58 6.54 -8.06
N CYS A 255 -18.81 6.63 -6.97
CA CYS A 255 -18.93 5.77 -5.80
C CYS A 255 -19.23 6.59 -4.54
N THR A 256 -19.93 5.97 -3.59
CA THR A 256 -20.22 6.53 -2.27
C THR A 256 -19.41 5.82 -1.20
N LEU A 257 -18.73 6.55 -0.32
CA LEU A 257 -18.05 5.98 0.85
C LEU A 257 -19.09 5.57 1.91
N THR A 258 -19.36 4.28 2.05
CA THR A 258 -20.44 3.74 2.91
C THR A 258 -19.95 3.13 4.23
N LEU A 259 -18.63 2.97 4.39
CA LEU A 259 -17.97 2.60 5.64
C LEU A 259 -16.58 3.24 5.68
N HIS A 260 -16.18 3.81 6.81
CA HIS A 260 -14.89 4.48 6.98
C HIS A 260 -14.35 4.20 8.39
N LEU A 261 -13.40 3.27 8.48
CA LEU A 261 -12.81 2.84 9.75
C LEU A 261 -11.32 3.19 9.76
N GLU A 262 -10.85 3.83 10.82
CA GLU A 262 -9.41 3.94 11.13
C GLU A 262 -9.04 2.84 12.13
N LEU A 263 -8.05 2.01 11.75
CA LEU A 263 -7.60 0.87 12.55
C LEU A 263 -6.55 1.31 13.58
N PRO A 264 -6.31 0.52 14.65
CA PRO A 264 -5.25 0.80 15.61
C PRO A 264 -3.85 0.83 14.97
N ALA A 265 -2.98 1.74 15.43
CA ALA A 265 -1.67 2.00 14.83
C ALA A 265 -0.75 0.77 14.68
N ASN A 266 -0.87 -0.22 15.57
CA ASN A 266 -0.03 -1.41 15.58
C ASN A 266 -0.60 -2.58 14.76
N ALA A 267 -1.67 -2.37 13.98
CA ALA A 267 -2.34 -3.45 13.25
C ALA A 267 -1.42 -4.15 12.22
N TYR A 268 -0.38 -3.47 11.72
CA TYR A 268 0.61 -4.01 10.78
C TYR A 268 1.97 -4.37 11.41
N ALA A 269 2.11 -4.31 12.75
CA ALA A 269 3.42 -4.40 13.41
C ALA A 269 4.21 -5.67 13.03
N LYS A 270 3.54 -6.82 12.89
CA LYS A 270 4.15 -8.09 12.49
C LYS A 270 4.67 -8.11 11.04
N HIS A 271 4.04 -7.33 10.17
CA HIS A 271 4.43 -7.17 8.77
C HIS A 271 5.43 -6.04 8.60
N GLY A 272 6.01 -5.55 9.70
CA GLY A 272 7.14 -4.65 9.68
C GLY A 272 6.78 -3.20 9.37
N THR A 273 5.56 -2.73 9.67
CA THR A 273 5.22 -1.29 9.58
C THR A 273 4.31 -0.84 10.73
N SER A 274 4.51 0.40 11.17
CA SER A 274 3.67 1.10 12.16
C SER A 274 2.72 2.12 11.50
N GLN A 275 2.58 2.06 10.18
CA GLN A 275 1.69 2.94 9.43
C GLN A 275 0.24 2.62 9.82
N THR A 276 -0.43 3.59 10.41
CA THR A 276 -1.88 3.53 10.65
C THR A 276 -2.61 3.48 9.31
N VAL A 277 -3.60 2.59 9.20
CA VAL A 277 -4.41 2.42 8.00
C VAL A 277 -5.90 2.56 8.28
N LYS A 278 -6.66 2.72 7.22
CA LYS A 278 -8.11 2.77 7.19
C LYS A 278 -8.66 1.62 6.35
N ILE A 279 -9.79 1.03 6.77
CA ILE A 279 -10.66 0.23 5.90
C ILE A 279 -11.80 1.11 5.43
N MET A 280 -11.96 1.24 4.12
CA MET A 280 -12.94 2.11 3.48
C MET A 280 -13.78 1.28 2.50
N VAL A 281 -15.11 1.31 2.62
CA VAL A 281 -16.01 0.65 1.66
C VAL A 281 -16.64 1.69 0.74
N LEU A 282 -16.43 1.52 -0.55
CA LEU A 282 -16.95 2.38 -1.61
C LEU A 282 -17.97 1.60 -2.45
N GLU A 283 -19.21 2.07 -2.52
CA GLU A 283 -20.28 1.45 -3.31
C GLU A 283 -20.55 2.23 -4.60
N LYS A 284 -20.57 1.53 -5.74
CA LYS A 284 -20.75 2.15 -7.05
C LYS A 284 -22.24 2.40 -7.34
N GLY A 285 -22.60 3.68 -7.49
CA GLY A 285 -23.98 4.11 -7.60
C GLY A 285 -24.47 4.75 -6.29
N THR A 286 -25.59 4.27 -5.77
CA THR A 286 -26.25 4.86 -4.58
C THR A 286 -25.77 4.20 -3.30
N GLY A 287 -25.42 5.01 -2.29
CA GLY A 287 -25.14 4.56 -0.94
C GLY A 287 -25.38 5.70 0.06
N THR A 288 -25.37 5.38 1.35
CA THR A 288 -25.42 6.39 2.42
C THR A 288 -24.00 6.70 2.86
N PRO A 289 -23.54 7.97 2.78
CA PRO A 289 -22.23 8.37 3.26
C PRO A 289 -22.00 7.97 4.71
N ALA A 290 -20.80 7.49 5.03
CA ALA A 290 -20.38 7.19 6.39
C ALA A 290 -19.37 8.20 6.92
N GLU A 291 -19.51 8.53 8.19
CA GLU A 291 -18.48 9.25 8.95
C GLU A 291 -17.33 8.31 9.35
N LEU A 292 -16.19 8.92 9.68
CA LEU A 292 -15.02 8.19 10.16
C LEU A 292 -15.27 7.65 11.58
N ILE A 293 -15.12 6.35 11.75
CA ILE A 293 -15.09 5.66 13.05
C ILE A 293 -13.64 5.32 13.37
N ARG A 294 -13.17 5.75 14.55
CA ARG A 294 -11.83 5.40 15.05
C ARG A 294 -11.94 4.19 15.96
N CYS A 295 -11.27 3.11 15.57
CA CYS A 295 -11.29 1.84 16.30
C CYS A 295 -10.07 1.75 17.21
N ALA A 296 -10.27 1.50 18.50
CA ALA A 296 -9.17 1.25 19.43
C ALA A 296 -8.63 -0.18 19.27
N THR A 297 -9.48 -1.10 18.83
CA THR A 297 -9.16 -2.51 18.61
C THR A 297 -9.70 -3.02 17.27
N LEU A 298 -9.21 -4.16 16.80
CA LEU A 298 -9.80 -4.86 15.65
C LEU A 298 -11.23 -5.35 15.94
N ALA A 299 -11.56 -5.62 17.21
CA ALA A 299 -12.91 -5.98 17.62
C ALA A 299 -13.90 -4.81 17.46
N ASP A 300 -13.47 -3.56 17.72
CA ASP A 300 -14.29 -2.38 17.46
C ASP A 300 -14.57 -2.22 15.96
N ALA A 301 -13.58 -2.50 15.11
CA ALA A 301 -13.75 -2.49 13.67
C ALA A 301 -14.76 -3.55 13.22
N LEU A 302 -14.67 -4.77 13.77
CA LEU A 302 -15.64 -5.83 13.51
C LEU A 302 -17.05 -5.44 13.95
N ALA A 303 -17.20 -4.84 15.13
CA ALA A 303 -18.49 -4.38 15.63
C ALA A 303 -19.11 -3.31 14.70
N ALA A 304 -18.30 -2.36 14.21
CA ALA A 304 -18.74 -1.35 13.25
C ALA A 304 -19.17 -1.97 11.90
N ILE A 305 -18.43 -2.98 11.41
CA ILE A 305 -18.80 -3.74 10.20
C ILE A 305 -20.13 -4.45 10.39
N ALA A 306 -20.31 -5.16 11.52
CA ALA A 306 -21.54 -5.88 11.82
C ALA A 306 -22.75 -4.93 11.95
N ALA A 307 -22.57 -3.78 12.61
CA ALA A 307 -23.62 -2.77 12.74
C ALA A 307 -24.06 -2.21 11.37
N LYS A 308 -23.10 -2.01 10.44
CA LYS A 308 -23.41 -1.59 9.07
C LYS A 308 -24.21 -2.65 8.30
N ALA A 309 -23.85 -3.93 8.46
CA ALA A 309 -24.53 -5.04 7.80
C ALA A 309 -25.97 -5.26 8.30
N ALA A 310 -26.25 -4.91 9.57
CA ALA A 310 -27.58 -5.01 10.17
C ALA A 310 -28.58 -3.94 9.68
N LEU A 311 -28.12 -2.88 9.00
CA LEU A 311 -29.01 -1.87 8.44
C LEU A 311 -29.83 -2.48 7.29
N PRO A 312 -31.15 -2.26 7.24
CA PRO A 312 -31.97 -2.75 6.14
C PRO A 312 -31.46 -2.18 4.82
N VAL A 313 -31.04 -3.07 3.91
CA VAL A 313 -30.75 -2.68 2.53
C VAL A 313 -32.05 -2.17 1.95
N SER A 314 -32.18 -0.85 1.75
CA SER A 314 -33.30 -0.30 0.99
C SER A 314 -33.32 -1.03 -0.35
N ALA A 315 -34.42 -1.73 -0.63
CA ALA A 315 -34.57 -2.53 -1.82
C ALA A 315 -34.15 -1.71 -3.05
N PRO A 316 -33.28 -2.24 -3.92
CA PRO A 316 -32.95 -1.55 -5.15
C PRO A 316 -34.24 -1.38 -5.93
N VAL A 317 -34.66 -0.14 -6.14
CA VAL A 317 -35.76 0.18 -7.06
C VAL A 317 -35.33 -0.37 -8.42
N PRO A 318 -36.08 -1.31 -9.04
CA PRO A 318 -35.72 -1.85 -10.33
C PRO A 318 -35.83 -0.71 -11.35
N ARG A 319 -34.70 -0.11 -11.70
CA ARG A 319 -34.62 0.75 -12.88
C ARG A 319 -34.37 -0.16 -14.06
N THR A 320 -35.44 -0.45 -14.79
CA THR A 320 -35.39 -0.96 -16.16
C THR A 320 -34.29 -0.20 -16.90
N ALA A 321 -33.28 -0.92 -17.38
CA ALA A 321 -32.32 -0.38 -18.31
C ALA A 321 -33.09 0.06 -19.56
N SER A 322 -33.41 1.35 -19.64
CA SER A 322 -33.90 1.94 -20.87
C SER A 322 -32.71 2.00 -21.81
N LEU A 323 -32.62 1.00 -22.70
CA LEU A 323 -31.82 1.06 -23.92
C LEU A 323 -32.40 2.17 -24.80
N LEU A 324 -32.14 3.43 -24.45
CA LEU A 324 -32.33 4.53 -25.38
C LEU A 324 -31.24 4.41 -26.44
N ALA A 325 -31.61 3.78 -27.55
CA ALA A 325 -30.90 3.84 -28.80
C ALA A 325 -30.51 5.30 -29.09
N ARG A 326 -29.21 5.56 -29.18
CA ARG A 326 -28.69 6.83 -29.70
C ARG A 326 -29.21 7.02 -31.12
N PRO A 327 -29.82 8.16 -31.47
CA PRO A 327 -30.05 8.48 -32.86
C PRO A 327 -28.69 8.70 -33.54
N SER A 328 -28.46 8.03 -34.66
CA SER A 328 -27.38 8.31 -35.58
C SER A 328 -27.59 9.69 -36.22
N GLY A 329 -27.16 10.74 -35.53
CA GLY A 329 -27.12 12.10 -36.05
C GLY A 329 -25.79 12.37 -36.72
N ARG A 330 -25.76 12.36 -38.06
CA ARG A 330 -24.69 12.99 -38.82
C ARG A 330 -24.68 14.49 -38.48
N SER A 331 -23.56 15.02 -37.98
CA SER A 331 -23.35 16.48 -38.00
C SER A 331 -21.95 16.81 -38.51
N SER A 332 -21.96 17.28 -39.76
CA SER A 332 -21.09 18.27 -40.39
C SER A 332 -19.87 18.75 -39.59
N LEU A 333 -18.71 18.55 -40.19
CA LEU A 333 -17.53 19.38 -39.95
C LEU A 333 -17.87 20.81 -40.41
N LEU A 334 -17.53 21.81 -39.59
CA LEU A 334 -17.60 23.26 -39.84
C LEU A 334 -18.97 23.93 -39.63
N GLY A 335 -19.04 24.81 -38.63
CA GLY A 335 -20.03 25.90 -38.56
C GLY A 335 -20.78 26.00 -37.23
N GLY A 336 -20.44 26.98 -36.39
CA GLY A 336 -21.26 27.32 -35.22
C GLY A 336 -20.55 28.08 -34.11
N LEU A 337 -19.91 29.21 -34.43
CA LEU A 337 -19.53 30.21 -33.43
C LEU A 337 -20.81 30.82 -32.85
N ALA A 338 -21.24 30.38 -31.67
CA ALA A 338 -22.28 31.03 -30.89
C ALA A 338 -21.87 31.13 -29.42
N SER A 339 -21.72 32.38 -28.99
CA SER A 339 -21.52 32.93 -27.65
C SER A 339 -21.89 32.01 -26.48
N LYS A 340 -20.88 31.58 -25.70
CA LYS A 340 -21.07 31.10 -24.33
C LYS A 340 -20.95 32.29 -23.36
N PRO A 341 -21.80 32.40 -22.33
CA PRO A 341 -21.62 33.41 -21.29
C PRO A 341 -20.29 33.16 -20.56
N ARG A 342 -19.45 34.19 -20.46
CA ARG A 342 -18.22 34.15 -19.65
C ARG A 342 -18.60 33.96 -18.18
N LEU A 343 -18.21 32.84 -17.61
CA LEU A 343 -18.16 32.65 -16.16
C LEU A 343 -17.16 33.67 -15.60
N SER A 344 -17.60 34.45 -14.61
CA SER A 344 -16.73 35.38 -13.87
C SER A 344 -15.67 34.61 -13.11
N ALA A 345 -14.41 35.00 -13.31
CA ALA A 345 -13.29 34.46 -12.55
C ALA A 345 -13.47 34.79 -11.05
N PRO A 346 -13.24 33.83 -10.13
CA PRO A 346 -13.21 34.14 -8.71
C PRO A 346 -12.11 35.19 -8.43
N PRO A 347 -12.29 36.09 -7.45
CA PRO A 347 -11.26 37.06 -7.12
C PRO A 347 -9.99 36.30 -6.74
N ALA A 348 -8.87 36.69 -7.34
CA ALA A 348 -7.57 36.14 -6.99
C ALA A 348 -7.37 36.34 -5.48
N LYS A 349 -7.25 35.25 -4.72
CA LYS A 349 -6.63 35.35 -3.40
C LYS A 349 -5.21 35.82 -3.67
N ALA A 350 -4.92 37.08 -3.33
CA ALA A 350 -3.55 37.56 -3.33
C ALA A 350 -2.75 36.58 -2.47
N ALA A 351 -1.88 35.79 -3.10
CA ALA A 351 -0.85 35.09 -2.36
C ALA A 351 -0.16 36.17 -1.54
N ARG A 352 -0.13 36.03 -0.20
CA ARG A 352 0.71 36.90 0.61
C ARG A 352 2.11 36.77 0.03
N SER A 353 2.60 37.85 -0.58
CA SER A 353 3.96 37.91 -1.09
C SER A 353 4.85 37.68 0.13
N GLN A 354 5.36 36.46 0.28
CA GLN A 354 6.34 36.16 1.30
C GLN A 354 7.63 36.75 0.75
N THR A 355 8.15 37.77 1.44
CA THR A 355 9.46 38.32 1.13
C THR A 355 10.47 37.18 1.26
N ALA A 356 11.05 36.77 0.12
CA ALA A 356 12.07 35.75 0.07
C ALA A 356 13.43 36.41 0.25
N THR A 357 14.26 35.85 1.12
CA THR A 357 15.59 36.36 1.44
C THR A 357 16.63 35.30 1.08
N PRO A 358 17.76 35.68 0.45
CA PRO A 358 18.90 34.78 0.27
C PRO A 358 19.41 34.24 1.61
N ILE A 359 19.81 32.97 1.64
CA ILE A 359 20.42 32.34 2.81
C ILE A 359 21.91 32.21 2.56
N ASP A 360 22.64 33.25 2.93
CA ASP A 360 24.09 33.27 2.78
C ASP A 360 24.76 32.27 3.73
N TYR A 361 25.85 31.68 3.25
CA TYR A 361 26.67 30.74 4.00
C TYR A 361 28.14 30.98 3.71
N THR A 362 28.99 30.68 4.68
CA THR A 362 30.44 30.68 4.51
C THR A 362 30.87 29.33 3.94
N VAL A 363 31.69 29.30 2.88
CA VAL A 363 32.28 28.07 2.35
C VAL A 363 33.68 27.88 2.91
N PHE A 364 33.96 26.70 3.48
CA PHE A 364 35.29 26.35 3.95
C PHE A 364 36.17 25.80 2.82
N ALA A 365 37.40 26.30 2.72
CA ALA A 365 38.38 25.83 1.75
C ALA A 365 38.76 24.36 2.01
N GLU A 366 39.06 24.05 3.27
CA GLU A 366 39.30 22.68 3.75
C GLU A 366 38.09 22.18 4.54
N PRO A 367 37.77 20.87 4.51
CA PRO A 367 36.60 20.37 5.20
C PRO A 367 36.83 20.54 6.69
N LEU A 368 35.77 20.88 7.43
CA LEU A 368 35.85 20.81 8.88
C LEU A 368 36.20 19.37 9.29
N PRO A 369 37.05 19.18 10.31
CA PRO A 369 37.43 17.85 10.78
C PRO A 369 36.19 17.05 11.17
N THR A 370 36.25 15.72 11.19
CA THR A 370 35.14 14.88 11.69
C THR A 370 35.11 14.87 13.22
N GLY A 371 33.94 14.57 13.81
CA GLY A 371 33.84 14.30 15.25
C GLY A 371 34.44 12.94 15.64
N GLU A 372 34.49 12.64 16.93
CA GLU A 372 34.93 11.34 17.44
C GLU A 372 33.92 10.24 17.06
N ALA A 373 34.42 9.10 16.61
CA ALA A 373 33.58 7.98 16.20
C ALA A 373 33.04 7.20 17.40
N VAL A 374 31.78 6.77 17.31
CA VAL A 374 31.18 5.82 18.24
C VAL A 374 30.73 4.60 17.44
N GLY A 375 31.50 3.52 17.53
CA GLY A 375 31.31 2.34 16.69
C GLY A 375 31.57 2.66 15.21
N VAL A 376 30.55 2.48 14.37
CA VAL A 376 30.62 2.74 12.91
C VAL A 376 30.09 4.11 12.50
N TYR A 377 29.75 4.97 13.47
CA TYR A 377 29.09 6.25 13.26
C TYR A 377 29.95 7.43 13.69
N LEU A 378 29.84 8.54 12.96
CA LEU A 378 30.41 9.86 13.24
C LEU A 378 29.27 10.86 13.51
N PRO A 379 29.45 11.84 14.41
CA PRO A 379 28.51 12.96 14.53
C PRO A 379 28.45 13.75 13.21
N TYR A 380 27.26 13.83 12.61
CA TYR A 380 27.07 14.51 11.34
C TYR A 380 27.01 16.03 11.52
N ARG A 381 27.70 16.74 10.63
CA ARG A 381 27.59 18.19 10.43
C ARG A 381 27.94 18.56 8.99
N PRO A 382 27.44 19.67 8.45
CA PRO A 382 27.94 20.21 7.19
C PRO A 382 29.46 20.46 7.29
N SER A 383 30.24 19.76 6.48
CA SER A 383 31.71 19.85 6.50
C SER A 383 32.26 20.99 5.65
N ARG A 384 31.43 21.54 4.73
CA ARG A 384 31.83 22.49 3.70
C ARG A 384 31.28 23.90 3.86
N ILE A 385 30.23 24.07 4.65
CA ILE A 385 29.56 25.35 4.81
C ILE A 385 29.18 25.62 6.26
N ALA A 386 29.02 26.91 6.59
CA ALA A 386 28.35 27.34 7.81
C ALA A 386 27.28 28.38 7.45
N ILE A 387 26.03 28.08 7.79
CA ILE A 387 24.88 28.96 7.56
C ILE A 387 24.72 29.85 8.80
N GLY A 388 24.90 31.16 8.64
CA GLY A 388 24.95 32.07 9.78
C GLY A 388 23.65 32.18 10.58
N CYS A 389 22.50 31.95 9.94
CA CYS A 389 21.18 32.02 10.57
C CYS A 389 20.63 30.66 11.03
N ALA A 390 21.38 29.57 10.86
CA ALA A 390 20.94 28.24 11.22
C ALA A 390 20.97 28.00 12.74
N SER A 391 19.96 27.28 13.22
CA SER A 391 19.91 26.73 14.57
C SER A 391 20.58 25.36 14.63
N ALA A 392 21.01 24.93 15.81
CA ALA A 392 21.41 23.54 16.00
C ALA A 392 20.20 22.61 15.78
N HIS A 393 20.42 21.49 15.08
CA HIS A 393 19.37 20.50 14.88
C HIS A 393 18.91 19.92 16.25
N PRO A 394 17.60 19.75 16.51
CA PRO A 394 17.08 19.34 17.82
C PRO A 394 17.43 17.90 18.22
N THR A 395 17.92 17.08 17.29
CA THR A 395 18.35 15.70 17.53
C THR A 395 19.79 15.54 17.05
N ALA A 396 20.60 14.77 17.79
CA ALA A 396 21.95 14.43 17.39
C ALA A 396 21.93 13.64 16.07
N LEU A 397 22.52 14.21 15.02
CA LEU A 397 22.64 13.56 13.72
C LEU A 397 23.94 12.78 13.66
N VAL A 398 23.90 11.65 12.97
CA VAL A 398 25.07 10.80 12.73
C VAL A 398 25.16 10.41 11.27
N GLU A 399 26.38 10.20 10.80
CA GLU A 399 26.70 9.63 9.50
C GLU A 399 27.60 8.41 9.66
N SER A 400 27.66 7.53 8.66
CA SER A 400 28.59 6.40 8.70
C SER A 400 30.04 6.88 8.50
N ILE A 401 31.01 6.15 9.04
CA ILE A 401 32.45 6.43 8.79
C ILE A 401 32.75 6.44 7.29
N ALA A 402 32.13 5.56 6.51
CA ALA A 402 32.29 5.53 5.06
C ALA A 402 31.81 6.83 4.40
N MET A 403 30.67 7.38 4.82
CA MET A 403 30.15 8.65 4.29
C MET A 403 31.02 9.83 4.72
N GLY A 404 31.42 9.89 6.00
CA GLY A 404 32.28 10.97 6.51
C GLY A 404 33.68 10.99 5.88
N SER A 405 34.13 9.89 5.29
CA SER A 405 35.39 9.83 4.52
C SER A 405 35.30 10.51 3.15
N ILE A 406 34.09 10.79 2.66
CA ILE A 406 33.87 11.42 1.35
C ILE A 406 33.77 12.93 1.54
N THR A 407 34.66 13.64 0.86
CA THR A 407 34.69 15.09 0.89
C THR A 407 33.54 15.69 0.06
N ALA A 408 32.64 16.42 0.72
CA ALA A 408 31.57 17.14 0.03
C ALA A 408 32.13 18.22 -0.94
N PRO A 409 31.47 18.49 -2.08
CA PRO A 409 31.89 19.54 -3.00
C PRO A 409 31.61 20.94 -2.42
N ARG A 410 32.28 21.97 -2.96
CA ARG A 410 32.02 23.37 -2.58
C ARG A 410 30.77 23.89 -3.30
N PRO A 411 29.71 24.28 -2.59
CA PRO A 411 28.49 24.75 -3.22
C PRO A 411 28.65 26.19 -3.71
N THR A 412 28.07 26.51 -4.87
CA THR A 412 28.11 27.83 -5.49
C THR A 412 26.73 28.50 -5.57
N TYR A 413 25.68 27.81 -5.15
CA TYR A 413 24.29 28.28 -5.25
C TYR A 413 23.78 28.75 -3.88
N VAL A 414 23.31 29.99 -3.82
CA VAL A 414 22.68 30.56 -2.63
C VAL A 414 21.16 30.35 -2.70
N PRO A 415 20.57 29.52 -1.82
CA PRO A 415 19.13 29.30 -1.81
C PRO A 415 18.39 30.54 -1.30
N THR A 416 17.15 30.72 -1.77
CA THR A 416 16.28 31.81 -1.32
C THR A 416 15.08 31.20 -0.59
N LEU A 417 14.90 31.54 0.67
CA LEU A 417 13.81 31.02 1.52
C LEU A 417 12.89 32.15 1.99
N PRO A 418 11.63 31.85 2.37
CA PRO A 418 10.76 32.84 3.00
C PRO A 418 11.39 33.40 4.27
N ARG A 419 11.34 34.73 4.45
CA ARG A 419 11.92 35.41 5.63
C ARG A 419 11.44 34.84 6.97
N ALA A 420 10.20 34.35 7.03
CA ALA A 420 9.63 33.70 8.20
C ALA A 420 10.43 32.48 8.69
N VAL A 421 11.13 31.76 7.81
CA VAL A 421 11.96 30.59 8.16
C VAL A 421 13.16 31.00 9.01
N VAL A 422 13.75 32.16 8.69
CA VAL A 422 14.86 32.78 9.41
C VAL A 422 14.37 33.38 10.72
N ASP A 423 13.30 34.18 10.68
CA ASP A 423 12.75 34.87 11.86
C ASP A 423 12.28 33.86 12.93
N ALA A 424 11.68 32.75 12.50
CA ALA A 424 11.22 31.68 13.38
C ALA A 424 12.34 30.69 13.80
N LYS A 425 13.58 30.88 13.33
CA LYS A 425 14.75 30.02 13.62
C LYS A 425 14.53 28.53 13.32
N THR A 426 13.70 28.25 12.32
CA THR A 426 13.30 26.88 11.93
C THR A 426 14.30 26.18 11.01
N LEU A 427 15.23 26.92 10.42
CA LEU A 427 16.31 26.36 9.61
C LEU A 427 17.40 25.80 10.53
N SER A 428 17.69 24.51 10.39
CA SER A 428 18.87 23.89 11.00
C SER A 428 20.06 23.88 10.06
N ASP A 429 21.25 23.65 10.60
CA ASP A 429 22.50 23.55 9.84
C ASP A 429 22.51 22.35 8.87
N ALA A 430 21.79 21.29 9.18
CA ALA A 430 21.72 20.06 8.40
C ALA A 430 20.70 20.06 7.24
N GLN A 431 19.77 21.02 7.19
CA GLN A 431 18.71 21.15 6.19
C GLN A 431 19.16 22.00 4.99
#